data_AF-U4V467-F1
#
_entry.id   AF-U4V467-F1
#
_cell.length_a   1.000
_cell.length_b   1.000
_cell.length_c   1.000
_cell.angle_alpha   90.00
_cell.angle_beta   90.00
_cell.angle_gamma   90.00
#
_symmetry.space_group_name_H-M   'P 1'
#
loop_
_entity.id
_entity.type
_entity.pdbx_description
1 polymer ?
#
loop_
_entity_poly.entity_id
_entity_poly.type
_entity_poly.pdbx_seq_one_letter_code
_entity_poly.pdbx_strand_id
1 'polypeptide(L)'
;MKSNSKLYIEFVGQHTAGKTTVIHDIVDRDLLEPIKAIYPQKIKRSRYDLVFSMPRLFFFHIFDLLFLFQFFKRNVKCNWINYHSAGRHMWKMIFLHPYFSKFDFDVWMKDDLLHLLPRLELKHGVDTYDVFNEFFNRFSHWYSGLVFIDLPYEDMNARFNERFKNRPHQRRKNRSRVYERAYVQNKVLKHVLLQQNKVRVLVLDGKSEVAIKSVQVVKFIEELLYEKK
;
A
#
# COMPACT_ATOMS: atom_id res chain seq x y z
N MET A 1 -8.81 26.65 -18.66
CA MET A 1 -7.86 25.51 -18.67
C MET A 1 -7.61 25.07 -17.23
N LYS A 2 -8.24 23.96 -16.77
CA LYS A 2 -8.02 23.38 -15.43
C LYS A 2 -8.02 21.86 -15.56
N SER A 3 -6.88 21.26 -15.92
CA SER A 3 -6.65 19.84 -15.61
C SER A 3 -6.10 19.78 -14.19
N ASN A 4 -6.99 19.81 -13.19
CA ASN A 4 -6.65 19.48 -11.80
C ASN A 4 -6.61 17.95 -11.64
N SER A 5 -5.87 17.24 -12.49
CA SER A 5 -5.76 15.79 -12.37
C SER A 5 -4.86 15.46 -11.17
N LYS A 6 -5.48 15.14 -10.02
CA LYS A 6 -4.75 14.66 -8.84
C LYS A 6 -4.00 13.39 -9.20
N LEU A 7 -2.70 13.32 -8.89
CA LEU A 7 -1.95 12.06 -8.98
C LEU A 7 -2.16 11.26 -7.70
N TYR A 8 -2.26 9.94 -7.87
CA TYR A 8 -2.22 9.00 -6.77
C TYR A 8 -0.91 8.21 -6.84
N ILE A 9 -0.06 8.37 -5.82
CA ILE A 9 1.27 7.78 -5.76
C ILE A 9 1.31 6.84 -4.56
N GLU A 10 1.47 5.54 -4.81
CA GLU A 10 1.53 4.55 -3.74
C GLU A 10 2.97 4.24 -3.34
N PHE A 11 3.22 4.24 -2.04
CA PHE A 11 4.52 3.85 -1.50
C PHE A 11 4.51 2.37 -1.10
N VAL A 12 5.25 1.57 -1.85
CA VAL A 12 5.37 0.13 -1.66
C VAL A 12 6.73 -0.20 -1.05
N GLY A 13 6.85 -1.37 -0.43
CA GLY A 13 8.11 -1.90 0.09
C GLY A 13 8.01 -2.37 1.52
N GLN A 14 9.15 -2.74 2.09
CA GLN A 14 9.20 -3.44 3.38
C GLN A 14 8.60 -2.61 4.53
N HIS A 15 8.16 -3.32 5.57
CA HIS A 15 7.97 -2.69 6.87
C HIS A 15 9.25 -1.97 7.29
N THR A 16 9.09 -0.82 7.94
CA THR A 16 10.23 0.00 8.41
C THR A 16 11.15 0.54 7.31
N ALA A 17 10.80 0.42 6.03
CA ALA A 17 11.58 1.00 4.92
C ALA A 17 11.66 2.54 4.92
N GLY A 18 10.91 3.22 5.80
CA GLY A 18 10.92 4.68 5.88
C GLY A 18 9.96 5.38 4.92
N LYS A 19 8.97 4.66 4.35
CA LYS A 19 7.93 5.22 3.46
C LYS A 19 7.26 6.46 4.06
N THR A 20 6.72 6.30 5.27
CA THR A 20 6.10 7.39 6.04
C THR A 20 7.06 8.54 6.30
N THR A 21 8.33 8.26 6.59
CA THR A 21 9.33 9.29 6.85
C THR A 21 9.62 10.13 5.60
N VAL A 22 9.67 9.51 4.41
CA VAL A 22 9.83 10.23 3.14
C VAL A 22 8.61 11.10 2.85
N ILE A 23 7.40 10.60 3.09
CA ILE A 23 6.16 11.38 2.93
C ILE A 23 6.18 12.61 3.86
N HIS A 24 6.56 12.43 5.13
CA HIS A 24 6.67 13.53 6.08
C HIS A 24 7.72 14.56 5.65
N ASP A 25 8.91 14.14 5.22
CA ASP A 25 9.95 15.06 4.78
C ASP A 25 9.52 15.91 3.57
N ILE A 26 8.82 15.32 2.59
CA ILE A 26 8.26 16.06 1.44
C ILE A 26 7.27 17.12 1.91
N VAL A 27 6.41 16.78 2.88
CA VAL A 27 5.38 17.66 3.41
C VAL A 27 5.97 18.75 4.29
N ASP A 28 6.88 18.41 5.20
CA ASP A 28 7.44 19.32 6.20
C ASP A 28 8.39 20.35 5.55
N ARG A 29 8.97 20.01 4.40
CA ARG A 29 9.81 20.91 3.59
C ARG A 29 9.05 21.59 2.46
N ASP A 30 7.72 21.41 2.39
CA ASP A 30 6.84 21.93 1.34
C ASP A 30 7.36 21.69 -0.09
N LEU A 31 7.99 20.53 -0.34
CA LEU A 31 8.59 20.21 -1.64
C LEU A 31 7.54 19.93 -2.72
N LEU A 32 6.30 19.64 -2.32
CA LEU A 32 5.20 19.41 -3.24
C LEU A 32 3.87 19.88 -2.63
N GLU A 33 3.08 20.59 -3.43
CA GLU A 33 1.72 20.95 -3.03
C GLU A 33 0.85 19.70 -2.78
N PRO A 34 0.18 19.59 -1.62
CA PRO A 34 -0.69 18.44 -1.28
C PRO A 34 -1.86 18.19 -2.25
N ILE A 35 -2.18 19.18 -3.09
CA ILE A 35 -3.27 19.11 -4.08
C ILE A 35 -2.80 18.36 -5.33
N LYS A 36 -1.50 18.31 -5.60
CA LYS A 36 -0.90 17.70 -6.81
C LYS A 36 -0.68 16.20 -6.67
N ALA A 37 -0.41 15.71 -5.46
CA ALA A 37 -0.33 14.29 -5.14
C ALA A 37 -1.07 13.96 -3.84
N ILE A 38 -1.96 12.98 -3.89
CA ILE A 38 -2.62 12.46 -2.69
C ILE A 38 -1.65 11.49 -2.02
N TYR A 39 -1.18 11.86 -0.83
CA TYR A 39 -0.48 10.97 0.09
C TYR A 39 -1.46 10.50 1.19
N PRO A 40 -1.34 9.26 1.69
CA PRO A 40 -2.22 8.67 2.72
C PRO A 40 -2.43 9.50 4.01
N GLN A 41 -1.62 10.54 4.27
CA GLN A 41 -1.40 11.05 5.63
C GLN A 41 -2.12 12.35 6.01
N LYS A 42 -2.87 13.00 5.10
CA LYS A 42 -3.57 14.26 5.40
C LYS A 42 -5.10 14.22 5.32
N ILE A 43 -5.72 13.04 5.31
CA ILE A 43 -7.16 12.97 5.61
C ILE A 43 -7.32 13.13 7.13
N LYS A 44 -7.50 14.39 7.59
CA LYS A 44 -8.03 14.66 8.94
C LYS A 44 -9.34 13.88 9.06
N ARG A 45 -9.30 12.75 9.76
CA ARG A 45 -10.51 11.98 10.11
C ARG A 45 -11.29 12.82 11.11
N SER A 46 -12.13 13.74 10.62
CA SER A 46 -13.03 14.50 11.49
C SER A 46 -13.99 13.53 12.16
N ARG A 47 -14.25 13.77 13.45
CA ARG A 47 -15.10 12.92 14.29
C ARG A 47 -16.45 12.67 13.61
N TYR A 48 -16.97 11.48 13.91
CA TYR A 48 -18.15 10.83 13.37
C TYR A 48 -19.33 11.76 13.05
N ASP A 49 -19.54 12.05 11.77
CA ASP A 49 -20.81 12.58 11.27
C ASP A 49 -21.42 11.48 10.42
N LEU A 50 -22.44 10.81 10.96
CA LEU A 50 -23.23 9.79 10.29
C LEU A 50 -24.12 10.48 9.26
N VAL A 51 -23.76 10.41 7.99
CA VAL A 51 -24.63 10.80 6.88
C VAL A 51 -25.00 9.53 6.11
N PHE A 52 -26.28 9.16 6.17
CA PHE A 52 -26.86 7.99 5.50
C PHE A 52 -26.94 8.20 3.98
N SER A 53 -25.79 8.12 3.29
CA SER A 53 -25.73 8.33 1.84
C SER A 53 -24.93 7.27 1.10
N MET A 54 -25.04 5.97 1.38
CA MET A 54 -24.23 4.97 0.66
C MET A 54 -24.92 3.62 0.34
N PRO A 55 -25.87 3.64 -0.61
CA PRO A 55 -26.08 2.52 -1.53
C PRO A 55 -25.25 2.65 -2.83
N ARG A 56 -25.05 3.87 -3.36
CA ARG A 56 -24.45 4.08 -4.69
C ARG A 56 -22.98 3.63 -4.80
N LEU A 57 -22.15 3.93 -3.81
CA LEU A 57 -20.72 3.55 -3.83
C LEU A 57 -20.51 2.03 -3.75
N PHE A 58 -21.43 1.30 -3.10
CA PHE A 58 -21.39 -0.17 -3.09
C PHE A 58 -21.60 -0.74 -4.50
N PHE A 59 -22.51 -0.17 -5.30
CA PHE A 59 -22.73 -0.62 -6.68
C PHE A 59 -21.57 -0.29 -7.62
N PHE A 60 -20.88 0.83 -7.44
CA PHE A 60 -19.72 1.18 -8.28
C PHE A 60 -18.52 0.24 -8.09
N HIS A 61 -18.36 -0.36 -6.91
CA HIS A 61 -17.23 -1.22 -6.58
C HIS A 61 -17.58 -2.69 -6.38
N ILE A 62 -18.81 -3.10 -6.70
CA ILE A 62 -19.26 -4.47 -6.41
C ILE A 62 -18.42 -5.54 -7.10
N PHE A 63 -17.97 -5.28 -8.33
CA PHE A 63 -17.10 -6.21 -9.06
C PHE A 63 -15.71 -6.34 -8.43
N ASP A 64 -15.17 -5.25 -7.91
CA ASP A 64 -13.87 -5.27 -7.24
C ASP A 64 -13.96 -5.94 -5.87
N LEU A 65 -15.06 -5.74 -5.14
CA LEU A 65 -15.36 -6.47 -3.92
C LEU A 65 -15.49 -7.98 -4.19
N LEU A 66 -16.27 -8.37 -5.20
CA LEU A 66 -16.40 -9.77 -5.60
C LEU A 66 -15.06 -10.38 -6.01
N PHE A 67 -14.26 -9.65 -6.79
CA PHE A 67 -12.91 -10.06 -7.14
C PHE A 67 -12.06 -10.29 -5.88
N LEU A 68 -12.03 -9.35 -4.93
CA LEU A 68 -11.28 -9.53 -3.68
C LEU A 68 -11.73 -10.77 -2.92
N PHE A 69 -13.03 -10.98 -2.77
CA PHE A 69 -13.53 -12.18 -2.09
C PHE A 69 -13.08 -13.46 -2.78
N GLN A 70 -13.22 -13.54 -4.10
CA GLN A 70 -12.81 -14.70 -4.89
C GLN A 70 -11.28 -14.90 -4.85
N PHE A 71 -10.52 -13.82 -5.00
CA PHE A 71 -9.07 -13.79 -4.95
C PHE A 71 -8.55 -14.31 -3.61
N PHE A 72 -9.04 -13.75 -2.49
CA PHE A 72 -8.64 -14.19 -1.15
C PHE A 72 -9.10 -15.63 -0.89
N LYS A 73 -10.33 -15.99 -1.28
CA LYS A 73 -10.84 -17.36 -1.13
C LYS A 73 -9.99 -18.36 -1.92
N ARG A 74 -9.52 -18.02 -3.11
CA ARG A 74 -8.71 -18.91 -3.96
C ARG A 74 -7.27 -19.01 -3.46
N ASN A 75 -6.62 -17.88 -3.23
CA ASN A 75 -5.16 -17.79 -3.11
C ASN A 75 -4.64 -17.81 -1.66
N VAL A 76 -5.44 -17.33 -0.69
CA VAL A 76 -4.96 -17.03 0.67
C VAL A 76 -5.42 -18.10 1.66
N LYS A 77 -4.54 -18.51 2.59
CA LYS A 77 -4.92 -19.43 3.67
C LYS A 77 -5.89 -18.75 4.65
N CYS A 78 -6.94 -19.45 5.05
CA CYS A 78 -7.83 -18.97 6.09
C CYS A 78 -7.20 -19.24 7.46
N ASN A 79 -6.49 -18.27 8.02
CA ASN A 79 -5.85 -18.38 9.33
C ASN A 79 -5.83 -17.05 10.09
N TRP A 80 -5.54 -17.12 11.39
CA TRP A 80 -5.53 -15.95 12.28
C TRP A 80 -4.53 -14.86 11.84
N ILE A 81 -3.40 -15.24 11.26
CA ILE A 81 -2.37 -14.31 10.79
C ILE A 81 -2.90 -13.49 9.60
N ASN A 82 -3.53 -14.15 8.63
CA ASN A 82 -4.14 -13.50 7.47
C ASN A 82 -5.37 -12.70 7.85
N TYR A 83 -6.19 -13.19 8.80
CA TYR A 83 -7.30 -12.42 9.36
C TYR A 83 -6.80 -11.12 10.01
N HIS A 84 -5.77 -11.18 10.85
CA HIS A 84 -5.22 -9.98 11.46
C HIS A 84 -4.47 -9.05 10.49
N SER A 85 -3.87 -9.62 9.44
CA SER A 85 -3.05 -8.86 8.49
C SER A 85 -3.89 -8.18 7.41
N ALA A 86 -4.89 -8.85 6.85
CA ALA A 86 -5.74 -8.31 5.78
C ALA A 86 -7.24 -8.56 5.98
N GLY A 87 -7.64 -9.68 6.58
CA GLY A 87 -9.06 -10.00 6.74
C GLY A 87 -9.83 -8.96 7.58
N ARG A 88 -9.25 -8.46 8.68
CA ARG A 88 -9.82 -7.39 9.51
C ARG A 88 -9.93 -6.08 8.73
N HIS A 89 -8.97 -5.82 7.85
CA HIS A 89 -9.00 -4.67 6.95
C HIS A 89 -10.16 -4.82 5.96
N MET A 90 -10.27 -5.98 5.29
CA MET A 90 -11.38 -6.30 4.39
C MET A 90 -12.76 -6.23 5.06
N TRP A 91 -12.93 -6.80 6.26
CA TRP A 91 -14.19 -6.76 6.99
C TRP A 91 -14.60 -5.35 7.38
N LYS A 92 -13.64 -4.50 7.76
CA LYS A 92 -13.90 -3.08 7.97
C LYS A 92 -14.39 -2.42 6.69
N MET A 93 -13.91 -2.81 5.51
CA MET A 93 -14.43 -2.28 4.25
C MET A 93 -15.90 -2.66 4.08
N ILE A 94 -16.24 -3.94 4.18
CA ILE A 94 -17.60 -4.41 3.90
C ILE A 94 -18.61 -3.80 4.88
N PHE A 95 -18.25 -3.74 6.16
CA PHE A 95 -19.18 -3.29 7.20
C PHE A 95 -19.16 -1.78 7.45
N LEU A 96 -18.04 -1.08 7.24
CA LEU A 96 -17.96 0.36 7.52
C LEU A 96 -18.16 1.21 6.26
N HIS A 97 -17.87 0.69 5.07
CA HIS A 97 -18.04 1.43 3.82
C HIS A 97 -19.47 1.98 3.60
N PRO A 98 -20.58 1.28 3.93
CA PRO A 98 -21.92 1.82 3.70
C PRO A 98 -22.35 2.94 4.66
N TYR A 99 -21.57 3.23 5.71
CA TYR A 99 -22.04 4.06 6.82
C TYR A 99 -21.22 5.34 7.04
N PHE A 100 -20.19 5.58 6.23
CA PHE A 100 -19.32 6.73 6.39
C PHE A 100 -19.09 7.45 5.07
N SER A 101 -19.75 8.61 4.88
CA SER A 101 -19.51 9.55 3.78
C SER A 101 -18.04 10.03 3.68
N LYS A 102 -17.24 9.82 4.74
CA LYS A 102 -15.81 10.14 4.84
C LYS A 102 -14.89 8.97 4.43
N PHE A 103 -15.45 7.82 4.06
CA PHE A 103 -14.69 6.66 3.60
C PHE A 103 -14.62 6.69 2.07
N ASP A 104 -13.56 7.32 1.55
CA ASP A 104 -13.24 7.23 0.14
C ASP A 104 -12.70 5.83 -0.14
N PHE A 105 -13.58 4.95 -0.66
CA PHE A 105 -13.25 3.58 -0.99
C PHE A 105 -12.07 3.50 -1.95
N ASP A 106 -11.96 4.45 -2.88
CA ASP A 106 -10.87 4.52 -3.83
C ASP A 106 -9.56 4.82 -3.11
N VAL A 107 -9.51 5.82 -2.24
CA VAL A 107 -8.29 6.11 -1.46
C VAL A 107 -7.91 4.92 -0.57
N TRP A 108 -8.88 4.22 0.01
CA TRP A 108 -8.61 3.14 0.94
C TRP A 108 -8.21 1.82 0.25
N MET A 109 -8.85 1.47 -0.87
CA MET A 109 -8.43 0.34 -1.72
C MET A 109 -7.00 0.53 -2.23
N LYS A 110 -6.66 1.78 -2.53
CA LYS A 110 -5.33 2.16 -2.99
C LYS A 110 -4.28 2.15 -1.88
N ASP A 111 -4.62 2.65 -0.69
CA ASP A 111 -3.68 2.77 0.45
C ASP A 111 -3.36 1.43 1.10
N ASP A 112 -4.30 0.47 1.14
CA ASP A 112 -4.16 -0.71 2.02
C ASP A 112 -3.69 -2.00 1.34
N LEU A 113 -4.09 -2.33 0.10
CA LEU A 113 -3.97 -3.74 -0.32
C LEU A 113 -2.62 -4.12 -0.94
N LEU A 114 -2.02 -3.29 -1.78
CA LEU A 114 -0.73 -3.60 -2.43
C LEU A 114 0.39 -3.77 -1.39
N HIS A 115 0.34 -3.00 -0.31
CA HIS A 115 1.29 -3.11 0.80
C HIS A 115 1.02 -4.31 1.73
N LEU A 116 -0.23 -4.82 1.76
CA LEU A 116 -0.65 -5.94 2.60
C LEU A 116 -0.37 -7.29 1.93
N LEU A 117 -0.41 -7.36 0.60
CA LEU A 117 -0.19 -8.58 -0.17
C LEU A 117 1.05 -9.37 0.27
N PRO A 118 2.25 -8.77 0.42
CA PRO A 118 3.45 -9.50 0.84
C PRO A 118 3.35 -10.16 2.22
N ARG A 119 2.40 -9.72 3.05
CA ARG A 119 2.22 -10.25 4.42
C ARG A 119 1.36 -11.51 4.43
N LEU A 120 0.66 -11.81 3.34
CA LEU A 120 -0.33 -12.89 3.28
C LEU A 120 0.35 -14.25 3.21
N GLU A 121 -0.21 -15.23 3.91
CA GLU A 121 0.09 -16.64 3.68
C GLU A 121 -0.74 -17.13 2.50
N LEU A 122 -0.07 -17.48 1.41
CA LEU A 122 -0.69 -18.12 0.27
C LEU A 122 -0.89 -19.62 0.54
N LYS A 123 -1.88 -20.23 -0.10
CA LYS A 123 -2.13 -21.67 0.00
C LYS A 123 -0.98 -22.47 -0.64
N HIS A 124 -0.88 -23.74 -0.27
CA HIS A 124 0.11 -24.62 -0.88
C HIS A 124 -0.13 -24.77 -2.38
N GLY A 125 0.94 -24.75 -3.18
CA GLY A 125 0.86 -24.82 -4.65
C GLY A 125 0.44 -23.52 -5.35
N VAL A 126 0.15 -22.45 -4.61
CA VAL A 126 -0.15 -21.14 -5.21
C VAL A 126 1.14 -20.39 -5.50
N ASP A 127 1.33 -20.01 -6.77
CA ASP A 127 2.47 -19.21 -7.19
C ASP A 127 2.33 -17.74 -6.74
N THR A 128 3.38 -17.19 -6.15
CA THR A 128 3.34 -15.82 -5.60
C THR A 128 3.37 -14.76 -6.71
N TYR A 129 4.11 -15.02 -7.79
CA TYR A 129 4.23 -14.10 -8.91
C TYR A 129 2.89 -13.94 -9.62
N ASP A 130 2.21 -15.04 -9.93
CA ASP A 130 0.89 -15.04 -10.56
C ASP A 130 -0.16 -14.31 -9.72
N VAL A 131 -0.16 -14.55 -8.40
CA VAL A 131 -1.06 -13.86 -7.46
C VAL A 131 -0.84 -12.35 -7.47
N PHE A 132 0.41 -11.91 -7.48
CA PHE A 132 0.73 -10.49 -7.50
C PHE A 132 0.45 -9.86 -8.86
N ASN A 133 0.75 -10.56 -9.95
CA ASN A 133 0.47 -10.10 -11.29
C ASN A 133 -1.04 -9.98 -11.53
N GLU A 134 -1.83 -10.97 -11.11
CA GLU A 134 -3.30 -10.91 -11.19
C GLU A 134 -3.85 -9.71 -10.42
N PHE A 135 -3.44 -9.55 -9.15
CA PHE A 135 -3.90 -8.46 -8.31
C PHE A 135 -3.51 -7.10 -8.90
N PHE A 136 -2.25 -6.95 -9.28
CA PHE A 136 -1.74 -5.70 -9.85
C PHE A 136 -2.43 -5.38 -11.17
N ASN A 137 -2.64 -6.36 -12.04
CA ASN A 137 -3.34 -6.15 -13.31
C ASN A 137 -4.76 -5.65 -13.10
N ARG A 138 -5.48 -6.17 -12.10
CA ARG A 138 -6.83 -5.70 -11.76
C ARG A 138 -6.84 -4.25 -11.29
N PHE A 139 -5.90 -3.87 -10.42
CA PHE A 139 -5.95 -2.60 -9.68
C PHE A 139 -4.97 -1.53 -10.17
N SER A 140 -4.14 -1.82 -11.17
CA SER A 140 -3.13 -0.90 -11.73
C SER A 140 -3.70 0.47 -12.13
N HIS A 141 -4.93 0.48 -12.68
CA HIS A 141 -5.63 1.68 -13.12
C HIS A 141 -5.87 2.74 -12.02
N TRP A 142 -5.70 2.36 -10.76
CA TRP A 142 -5.85 3.27 -9.63
C TRP A 142 -4.60 4.09 -9.30
N TYR A 143 -3.44 3.68 -9.80
CA TYR A 143 -2.16 4.28 -9.46
C TYR A 143 -1.66 5.12 -10.63
N SER A 144 -1.23 6.36 -10.36
CA SER A 144 -0.51 7.18 -11.34
C SER A 144 0.99 6.90 -11.33
N GLY A 145 1.52 6.42 -10.20
CA GLY A 145 2.92 6.05 -10.03
C GLY A 145 3.10 5.23 -8.76
N LEU A 146 4.18 4.46 -8.72
CA LEU A 146 4.57 3.65 -7.56
C LEU A 146 5.97 4.02 -7.11
N VAL A 147 6.16 4.15 -5.80
CA VAL A 147 7.48 4.33 -5.18
C VAL A 147 7.79 3.08 -4.36
N PHE A 148 8.70 2.25 -4.85
CA PHE A 148 9.15 1.06 -4.13
C PHE A 148 10.42 1.37 -3.33
N ILE A 149 10.36 1.29 -2.01
CA ILE A 149 11.55 1.44 -1.16
C ILE A 149 12.13 0.06 -0.84
N ASP A 150 13.31 -0.20 -1.41
CA ASP A 150 14.02 -1.47 -1.27
C ASP A 150 14.94 -1.43 -0.04
N LEU A 151 14.69 -2.27 0.94
CA LEU A 151 15.48 -2.34 2.16
C LEU A 151 16.12 -3.72 2.26
N PRO A 152 17.47 -3.82 2.36
CA PRO A 152 18.15 -5.09 2.52
C PRO A 152 17.69 -5.85 3.79
N TYR A 153 17.86 -7.17 3.77
CA TYR A 153 17.36 -8.04 4.84
C TYR A 153 17.98 -7.68 6.20
N GLU A 154 19.28 -7.42 6.20
CA GLU A 154 20.07 -7.14 7.40
C GLU A 154 19.56 -5.89 8.09
N ASP A 155 19.34 -4.82 7.34
CA ASP A 155 18.78 -3.55 7.84
C ASP A 155 17.34 -3.70 8.32
N MET A 156 16.53 -4.46 7.58
CA MET A 156 15.14 -4.75 7.95
C MET A 156 15.07 -5.55 9.26
N ASN A 157 15.96 -6.54 9.43
CA ASN A 157 16.08 -7.32 10.66
C ASN A 157 16.61 -6.49 11.83
N ALA A 158 17.60 -5.62 11.60
CA ALA A 158 18.10 -4.68 12.62
C ALA A 158 16.98 -3.77 13.14
N ARG A 159 16.24 -3.12 12.23
CA ARG A 159 15.08 -2.26 12.56
C ARG A 159 13.96 -3.04 13.26
N PHE A 160 13.74 -4.30 12.87
CA PHE A 160 12.78 -5.18 13.57
C PHE A 160 13.21 -5.46 15.01
N ASN A 161 14.46 -5.85 15.23
CA ASN A 161 14.97 -6.19 16.55
C ASN A 161 14.93 -4.98 17.50
N GLU A 162 15.28 -3.80 17.01
CA GLU A 162 15.16 -2.55 17.76
C GLU A 162 13.70 -2.27 18.14
N ARG A 163 12.78 -2.29 17.16
CA ARG A 163 11.35 -2.01 17.37
C ARG A 163 10.67 -2.96 18.34
N PHE A 164 11.11 -4.21 18.40
CA PHE A 164 10.50 -5.27 19.21
C PHE A 164 11.34 -5.70 20.43
N LYS A 165 12.44 -4.99 20.74
CA LYS A 165 13.36 -5.32 21.85
C LYS A 165 12.66 -5.57 23.18
N ASN A 166 11.68 -4.71 23.52
CA ASN A 166 10.97 -4.74 24.80
C ASN A 166 9.60 -5.44 24.71
N ARG A 167 9.36 -6.24 23.67
CA ARG A 167 8.06 -6.91 23.48
C ARG A 167 8.15 -8.38 23.93
N PRO A 168 7.05 -8.98 24.41
CA PRO A 168 7.04 -10.38 24.81
C PRO A 168 7.55 -11.31 23.70
N HIS A 169 8.29 -12.36 24.08
CA HIS A 169 8.91 -13.31 23.15
C HIS A 169 7.91 -13.86 22.13
N GLN A 170 6.71 -14.27 22.58
CA GLN A 170 5.66 -14.79 21.70
C GLN A 170 5.20 -13.77 20.65
N ARG A 171 5.11 -12.48 21.02
CA ARG A 171 4.75 -11.39 20.11
C ARG A 171 5.85 -11.15 19.09
N ARG A 172 7.12 -11.21 19.50
CA ARG A 172 8.28 -11.07 18.60
C ARG A 172 8.33 -12.23 17.61
N LYS A 173 8.21 -13.48 18.08
CA LYS A 173 8.19 -14.69 17.23
C LYS A 173 7.10 -14.63 16.14
N ASN A 174 5.88 -14.27 16.51
CA ASN A 174 4.77 -14.16 15.56
C ASN A 174 4.99 -13.03 14.53
N ARG A 175 5.60 -11.91 14.94
CA ARG A 175 5.88 -10.79 14.03
C ARG A 175 7.06 -11.06 13.10
N SER A 176 8.09 -11.77 13.57
CA SER A 176 9.26 -12.17 12.75
C SER A 176 8.80 -12.96 11.52
N ARG A 177 7.93 -13.95 11.71
CA ARG A 177 7.34 -14.76 10.62
C ARG A 177 6.60 -13.95 9.56
N VAL A 178 6.03 -12.80 9.94
CA VAL A 178 5.35 -11.91 8.99
C VAL A 178 6.35 -11.02 8.27
N TYR A 179 7.38 -10.53 8.98
CA TYR A 179 8.45 -9.71 8.39
C TYR A 179 9.31 -10.50 7.40
N GLU A 180 9.74 -11.71 7.76
CA GLU A 180 10.50 -12.61 6.90
C GLU A 180 9.73 -12.95 5.61
N ARG A 181 8.44 -13.31 5.75
CA ARG A 181 7.57 -13.56 4.61
C ARG A 181 7.38 -12.34 3.73
N ALA A 182 7.07 -11.19 4.35
CA ALA A 182 6.95 -9.93 3.63
C ALA A 182 8.23 -9.59 2.89
N TYR A 183 9.39 -9.90 3.47
CA TYR A 183 10.67 -9.69 2.80
C TYR A 183 10.79 -10.51 1.52
N VAL A 184 10.61 -11.83 1.62
CA VAL A 184 10.68 -12.74 0.47
C VAL A 184 9.66 -12.36 -0.60
N GLN A 185 8.41 -12.16 -0.21
CA GLN A 185 7.35 -11.82 -1.15
C GLN A 185 7.56 -10.45 -1.79
N ASN A 186 8.05 -9.44 -1.07
CA ASN A 186 8.34 -8.12 -1.67
C ASN A 186 9.41 -8.17 -2.75
N LYS A 187 10.34 -9.14 -2.75
CA LYS A 187 11.26 -9.34 -3.88
C LYS A 187 10.49 -9.73 -5.15
N VAL A 188 9.52 -10.63 -5.01
CA VAL A 188 8.61 -11.03 -6.09
C VAL A 188 7.74 -9.84 -6.53
N LEU A 189 7.21 -9.07 -5.57
CA LEU A 189 6.43 -7.87 -5.87
C LEU A 189 7.27 -6.84 -6.65
N LYS A 190 8.50 -6.56 -6.22
CA LYS A 190 9.42 -5.68 -6.95
C LYS A 190 9.60 -6.14 -8.39
N HIS A 191 9.76 -7.44 -8.61
CA HIS A 191 9.89 -8.00 -9.95
C HIS A 191 8.64 -7.76 -10.81
N VAL A 192 7.45 -8.09 -10.29
CA VAL A 192 6.16 -7.85 -10.95
C VAL A 192 5.99 -6.37 -11.31
N LEU A 193 6.30 -5.47 -10.36
CA LEU A 193 6.15 -4.03 -10.53
C LEU A 193 7.14 -3.46 -11.56
N LEU A 194 8.32 -4.04 -11.73
CA LEU A 194 9.31 -3.59 -12.70
C LEU A 194 9.08 -4.16 -14.12
N GLN A 195 8.41 -5.30 -14.25
CA GLN A 195 8.16 -5.95 -15.55
C GLN A 195 6.89 -5.45 -16.24
N GLN A 196 5.93 -4.92 -15.49
CA GLN A 196 4.72 -4.32 -16.04
C GLN A 196 5.00 -2.94 -16.66
N ASN A 197 4.20 -2.54 -17.66
CA ASN A 197 4.29 -1.27 -18.36
C ASN A 197 3.07 -0.35 -18.15
N LYS A 198 2.20 -0.67 -17.18
CA LYS A 198 0.94 0.02 -16.91
C LYS A 198 1.10 1.25 -16.02
N VAL A 199 2.02 1.20 -15.07
CA VAL A 199 2.27 2.26 -14.08
C VAL A 199 3.77 2.50 -13.94
N ARG A 200 4.24 3.74 -13.96
CA ARG A 200 5.67 4.02 -13.75
C ARG A 200 6.07 3.69 -12.31
N VAL A 201 7.28 3.16 -12.14
CA VAL A 201 7.81 2.74 -10.84
C VAL A 201 9.15 3.41 -10.58
N LEU A 202 9.25 4.11 -9.45
CA LEU A 202 10.50 4.60 -8.89
C LEU A 202 10.98 3.60 -7.83
N VAL A 203 12.21 3.10 -7.97
CA VAL A 203 12.85 2.28 -6.93
C VAL A 203 13.84 3.13 -6.16
N LEU A 204 13.66 3.19 -4.85
CA LEU A 204 14.53 3.90 -3.92
C LEU A 204 15.34 2.91 -3.09
N ASP A 205 16.61 3.23 -2.87
CA ASP A 205 17.42 2.53 -1.88
C ASP A 205 17.01 2.96 -0.46
N GLY A 206 16.54 2.01 0.34
CA GLY A 206 16.12 2.20 1.72
C GLY A 206 17.22 2.61 2.68
N LYS A 207 18.50 2.45 2.29
CA LYS A 207 19.67 2.93 3.05
C LYS A 207 19.98 4.40 2.80
N SER A 208 19.58 4.93 1.65
CA SER A 208 19.78 6.34 1.32
C SER A 208 19.10 7.26 2.33
N GLU A 209 19.68 8.44 2.53
CA GLU A 209 19.12 9.47 3.41
C GLU A 209 17.70 9.85 2.99
N VAL A 210 16.86 10.19 3.98
CA VAL A 210 15.47 10.58 3.72
C VAL A 210 15.41 11.78 2.78
N ALA A 211 16.24 12.80 3.01
CA ALA A 211 16.26 14.01 2.18
C ALA A 211 16.56 13.73 0.70
N ILE A 212 17.47 12.80 0.41
CA ILE A 212 17.79 12.37 -0.97
C ILE A 212 16.60 11.65 -1.60
N LYS A 213 15.99 10.71 -0.87
CA LYS A 213 14.80 9.98 -1.33
C LYS A 213 13.63 10.93 -1.63
N SER A 214 13.38 11.92 -0.78
CA SER A 214 12.31 12.89 -0.96
C SER A 214 12.47 13.68 -2.26
N VAL A 215 13.68 14.16 -2.55
CA VAL A 215 13.97 14.88 -3.81
C VAL A 215 13.74 14.00 -5.03
N GLN A 216 14.15 12.73 -4.98
CA GLN A 216 13.92 11.78 -6.09
C GLN A 216 12.42 11.53 -6.31
N VAL A 217 11.64 11.38 -5.24
CA VAL A 217 10.18 11.23 -5.32
C VAL A 217 9.53 12.47 -5.94
N VAL A 218 9.93 13.66 -5.50
CA VAL A 218 9.35 14.92 -6.02
C VAL A 218 9.61 15.02 -7.52
N LYS A 219 10.85 14.79 -7.96
CA LYS A 219 11.21 14.79 -9.39
C LYS A 219 10.36 13.77 -10.18
N PHE A 220 10.22 12.56 -9.66
CA PHE A 220 9.39 11.52 -10.28
C PHE A 220 7.92 11.96 -10.42
N ILE A 221 7.37 12.63 -9.42
CA ILE A 221 5.99 13.14 -9.46
C ILE A 221 5.85 14.30 -10.45
N GLU A 222 6.82 15.20 -10.51
CA GLU A 222 6.82 16.31 -11.47
C GLU A 222 6.87 15.82 -12.92
N GLU A 223 7.68 14.79 -13.20
CA GLU A 223 7.71 14.13 -14.51
C GLU A 223 6.32 13.56 -14.89
N LEU A 224 5.66 12.87 -13.95
CA LEU A 224 4.30 12.34 -14.16
C LEU A 224 3.25 13.44 -14.38
N LEU A 225 3.40 14.61 -13.75
CA LEU A 225 2.51 15.75 -13.97
C LEU A 225 2.72 16.40 -15.34
N TYR A 226 3.97 16.44 -15.81
CA TYR A 226 4.30 16.99 -17.12
C TYR A 226 3.73 16.12 -18.25
N GLU A 227 3.84 14.80 -18.14
CA GLU A 227 3.32 13.84 -19.14
C GLU A 227 1.78 13.86 -19.28
N LYS A 228 1.05 14.36 -18.26
CA LYS A 228 -0.42 14.50 -18.31
C LYS A 228 -0.91 15.83 -18.90
N LYS A 229 -0.03 16.79 -19.18
CA LYS A 229 -0.38 18.08 -19.79
C LYS A 229 -0.34 18.00 -21.31
#